data_AF-A0A2N2DDI5-F1
#
_entry.id   AF-A0A2N2DDI5-F1
#
_cell.length_a   1.000
_cell.length_b   1.000
_cell.length_c   1.000
_cell.angle_alpha   90.00
_cell.angle_beta   90.00
_cell.angle_gamma   90.00
#
_symmetry.space_group_name_H-M   'P 1'
#
loop_
_entity.id
_entity.type
_entity.pdbx_description
1 polymer ?
#
loop_
_entity_poly.entity_id
_entity_poly.type
_entity_poly.pdbx_seq_one_letter_code
_entity_poly.pdbx_strand_id
1 'polypeptide(L)'
;MFRADSSTGGTGLAAQLLNYFLGFSVGQSLLGIDFIIIALAGIVFNAELGMYALISLFVTSKVIDFVQEGLAVSKACYIISNSGLEIADSIISDLDRGVTYLKGRGGFTGQEKEILLCVVSQAEVTRLKRIVWDIDPDSFVIVNNVHEVLGEGFHQP
;
A
#
# COMPACT_ATOMS: atom_id res chain seq x y z
N MET A 1 -7.91 -11.00 -3.56
CA MET A 1 -9.08 -11.92 -3.64
C MET A 1 -9.87 -12.00 -2.32
N PHE A 2 -10.27 -10.86 -1.74
CA PHE A 2 -11.12 -10.84 -0.53
C PHE A 2 -12.40 -10.01 -0.73
N ARG A 3 -12.67 -9.53 -1.95
CA ARG A 3 -13.89 -8.78 -2.32
C ARG A 3 -14.90 -9.58 -3.16
N ALA A 4 -14.61 -10.86 -3.47
CA ALA A 4 -15.39 -11.63 -4.45
C ALA A 4 -16.03 -12.92 -3.88
N ASP A 5 -16.06 -13.13 -2.56
CA ASP A 5 -16.56 -14.38 -1.94
C ASP A 5 -15.98 -15.67 -2.55
N SER A 6 -14.80 -15.57 -3.19
CA SER A 6 -14.15 -16.66 -3.89
C SER A 6 -12.88 -17.05 -3.15
N SER A 7 -12.92 -18.25 -2.55
CA SER A 7 -11.76 -18.86 -1.90
C SER A 7 -10.95 -19.69 -2.90
N THR A 8 -9.62 -19.63 -2.81
CA THR A 8 -8.73 -20.54 -3.55
C THR A 8 -8.77 -21.99 -3.02
N GLY A 9 -9.70 -22.31 -2.10
CA GLY A 9 -10.03 -23.69 -1.76
C GLY A 9 -8.99 -24.41 -0.89
N GLY A 10 -8.23 -23.65 -0.09
CA GLY A 10 -7.24 -24.18 0.87
C GLY A 10 -7.58 -23.85 2.33
N THR A 11 -6.53 -23.59 3.13
CA THR A 11 -6.63 -23.14 4.54
C THR A 11 -7.47 -21.87 4.72
N GLY A 12 -7.66 -21.07 3.67
CA GLY A 12 -8.55 -19.91 3.67
C GLY A 12 -10.03 -20.24 3.95
N LEU A 13 -10.55 -21.38 3.46
CA LEU A 13 -11.91 -21.84 3.81
C LEU A 13 -11.99 -22.26 5.28
N ALA A 14 -10.98 -22.97 5.77
CA ALA A 14 -10.92 -23.41 7.16
C ALA A 14 -10.81 -22.22 8.13
N ALA A 15 -10.02 -21.19 7.78
CA ALA A 15 -9.91 -19.95 8.55
C ALA A 15 -11.22 -19.15 8.56
N GLN A 16 -11.94 -19.10 7.43
CA GLN A 16 -13.24 -18.44 7.32
C GLN A 16 -14.33 -19.18 8.11
N LEU A 17 -14.29 -20.52 8.12
CA LEU A 17 -15.17 -21.36 8.94
C LEU A 17 -14.89 -21.19 10.44
N LEU A 18 -13.61 -21.08 10.83
CA LEU A 18 -13.20 -20.81 12.22
C LEU A 18 -13.65 -19.40 12.68
N ASN A 19 -13.47 -18.40 11.83
CA ASN A 19 -13.91 -17.02 12.09
C ASN A 19 -15.44 -16.96 12.29
N TYR A 20 -16.21 -17.66 11.45
CA TYR A 20 -17.68 -17.73 11.54
C TYR A 20 -18.18 -18.36 12.85
N PHE A 21 -17.44 -19.31 13.44
CA PHE A 21 -17.84 -20.00 14.67
C PHE A 21 -17.29 -19.40 15.97
N LEU A 22 -16.12 -18.75 15.95
CA LEU A 22 -15.41 -18.34 17.18
C LEU A 22 -15.20 -16.82 17.34
N GLY A 23 -15.48 -16.00 16.33
CA GLY A 23 -15.36 -14.53 16.43
C GLY A 23 -13.91 -14.01 16.58
N PHE A 24 -12.92 -14.86 16.28
CA PHE A 24 -11.51 -14.47 16.25
C PHE A 24 -11.17 -13.71 14.97
N SER A 25 -10.20 -12.78 15.05
CA SER A 25 -9.74 -12.08 13.84
C SER A 25 -9.13 -13.09 12.86
N VAL A 26 -9.26 -12.81 11.55
CA VAL A 26 -8.74 -13.66 10.47
C VAL A 26 -7.28 -14.06 10.71
N GLY A 27 -6.46 -13.14 11.23
CA GLY A 27 -5.07 -13.38 11.57
C GLY A 27 -4.85 -14.35 12.75
N GLN A 28 -5.72 -14.34 13.76
CA GLN A 28 -5.65 -15.29 14.89
C GLN A 28 -6.04 -16.71 14.45
N SER A 29 -7.02 -16.84 13.56
CA SER A 29 -7.40 -18.14 12.99
C SER A 29 -6.31 -18.72 12.10
N LEU A 30 -5.64 -17.89 11.29
CA LEU A 30 -4.47 -18.28 10.50
C LEU A 30 -3.32 -18.78 11.38
N LEU A 31 -2.98 -18.03 12.44
CA LEU A 31 -1.94 -18.42 13.39
C LEU A 31 -2.22 -19.78 14.07
N GLY A 32 -3.47 -20.03 14.45
CA GLY A 32 -3.88 -21.31 15.05
C GLY A 32 -3.76 -22.48 14.09
N ILE A 33 -4.16 -22.29 12.83
CA ILE A 33 -4.05 -23.32 11.79
C ILE A 33 -2.58 -23.61 11.48
N ASP A 34 -1.75 -22.57 11.32
CA ASP A 34 -0.31 -22.73 11.05
C ASP A 34 0.40 -23.44 12.20
N PHE A 35 0.05 -23.14 13.46
CA PHE A 35 0.59 -23.84 14.62
C PHE A 35 0.25 -25.34 14.62
N ILE A 36 -0.99 -25.70 14.28
CA ILE A 36 -1.41 -27.11 14.19
C ILE A 36 -0.69 -27.83 13.06
N ILE A 37 -0.53 -27.17 11.90
CA ILE A 37 0.21 -27.74 10.75
C ILE A 37 1.68 -27.97 11.12
N ILE A 38 2.35 -27.01 11.78
CA ILE A 38 3.74 -27.15 12.24
C ILE A 38 3.86 -28.27 13.27
N ALA A 39 2.95 -28.35 14.24
CA ALA A 39 2.95 -29.38 15.27
C ALA A 39 2.75 -30.79 14.67
N LEU A 40 1.81 -30.95 13.74
CA LEU A 40 1.59 -32.23 13.05
C LEU A 40 2.73 -32.58 12.10
N ALA A 41 3.31 -31.60 11.41
CA ALA A 41 4.47 -31.81 10.55
C ALA A 41 5.70 -32.28 11.34
N GLY A 42 5.91 -31.74 12.55
CA GLY A 42 6.97 -32.19 13.46
C GLY A 42 6.77 -33.61 14.03
N ILE A 43 5.53 -34.12 14.01
CA ILE A 43 5.20 -35.48 14.45
C ILE A 43 5.25 -36.49 13.29
N VAL A 44 4.86 -36.08 12.08
CA VAL A 44 4.62 -36.97 10.94
C VAL A 44 5.80 -37.05 9.96
N PHE A 45 6.59 -35.98 9.82
CA PHE A 45 7.71 -35.93 8.87
C PHE A 45 9.05 -35.84 9.60
N ASN A 46 10.10 -36.47 9.04
CA ASN A 46 11.48 -36.13 9.41
C ASN A 46 11.64 -34.61 9.31
N ALA A 47 12.27 -33.98 10.31
CA ALA A 47 12.33 -32.52 10.47
C ALA A 47 12.75 -31.77 9.19
N GLU A 48 13.58 -32.41 8.36
CA GLU A 48 14.04 -31.92 7.07
C GLU A 48 12.91 -31.74 6.03
N LEU A 49 12.02 -32.72 5.86
CA LEU A 49 10.87 -32.62 4.95
C LEU A 49 9.85 -31.59 5.44
N GLY A 50 9.63 -31.52 6.76
CA GLY A 50 8.77 -30.50 7.36
C GLY A 50 9.28 -29.07 7.12
N MET A 51 10.60 -28.86 7.22
CA MET A 51 11.23 -27.58 6.95
C MET A 51 11.07 -27.16 5.47
N TYR A 52 11.24 -28.09 4.53
CA TYR A 52 11.01 -27.80 3.11
C TYR A 52 9.55 -27.41 2.81
N ALA A 53 8.58 -28.08 3.44
CA ALA A 53 7.17 -27.73 3.30
C ALA A 53 6.88 -26.32 3.83
N LEU A 54 7.44 -25.95 4.99
CA LEU A 54 7.26 -24.62 5.58
C LEU A 54 7.90 -23.52 4.73
N ILE A 55 9.11 -23.75 4.21
CA ILE A 55 9.76 -22.80 3.29
C ILE A 55 8.92 -22.62 2.03
N SER A 56 8.46 -23.72 1.43
CA SER A 56 7.62 -23.67 0.22
C SER A 56 6.32 -22.90 0.46
N LEU A 57 5.66 -23.12 1.61
CA LEU A 57 4.44 -22.42 1.98
C LEU A 57 4.70 -20.91 2.16
N PHE A 58 5.77 -20.55 2.89
CA PHE A 58 6.14 -19.15 3.10
C PHE A 58 6.45 -18.43 1.78
N VAL A 59 7.26 -19.04 0.92
CA VAL A 59 7.60 -18.47 -0.40
C VAL A 59 6.35 -18.33 -1.26
N THR A 60 5.50 -19.36 -1.31
CA THR A 60 4.25 -19.31 -2.10
C THR A 60 3.32 -18.21 -1.61
N SER A 61 3.15 -18.07 -0.29
CA SER A 61 2.34 -17.01 0.30
C SER A 61 2.86 -15.62 -0.10
N LYS A 62 4.18 -15.40 0.03
CA LYS A 62 4.81 -14.14 -0.38
C LYS A 62 4.69 -13.84 -1.88
N VAL A 63 4.80 -14.86 -2.73
CA VAL A 63 4.60 -14.70 -4.18
C VAL A 63 3.15 -14.36 -4.49
N ILE A 64 2.19 -15.00 -3.82
CA ILE A 64 0.77 -14.70 -3.97
C ILE A 64 0.48 -13.26 -3.54
N ASP A 65 0.97 -12.83 -2.38
CA ASP A 65 0.81 -11.45 -1.90
C ASP A 65 1.41 -10.46 -2.91
N PHE A 66 2.62 -10.73 -3.40
CA PHE A 66 3.28 -9.89 -4.40
C PHE A 66 2.51 -9.80 -5.73
N VAL A 67 1.92 -10.90 -6.18
CA VAL A 67 1.12 -10.94 -7.41
C VAL A 67 -0.25 -10.29 -7.21
N GLN A 68 -0.88 -10.46 -6.05
CA GLN A 68 -2.21 -9.91 -5.75
C GLN A 68 -2.18 -8.42 -5.43
N GLU A 69 -1.22 -7.97 -4.62
CA GLU A 69 -1.10 -6.57 -4.19
C GLU A 69 -0.25 -5.74 -5.17
N GLY A 70 0.62 -6.41 -5.96
CA GLY A 70 1.56 -5.72 -6.84
C GLY A 70 2.58 -4.87 -6.08
N LEU A 71 3.47 -4.20 -6.82
CA LEU A 71 4.40 -3.20 -6.28
C LEU A 71 3.74 -1.81 -6.07
N ALA A 72 2.42 -1.72 -6.20
CA ALA A 72 1.70 -0.46 -6.38
C ALA A 72 1.45 0.26 -5.04
N VAL A 73 2.53 0.61 -4.33
CA VAL A 73 2.44 1.50 -3.17
C VAL A 73 2.22 2.92 -3.69
N SER A 74 0.98 3.39 -3.61
CA SER A 74 0.65 4.79 -3.89
C SER A 74 1.12 5.68 -2.75
N LYS A 75 1.54 6.90 -3.10
CA LYS A 75 1.94 7.94 -2.15
C LYS A 75 1.07 9.17 -2.33
N ALA A 76 0.62 9.72 -1.22
CA ALA A 76 0.06 11.06 -1.18
C ALA A 76 1.19 12.03 -0.91
N CYS A 77 1.39 12.96 -1.84
CA CYS A 77 2.36 14.04 -1.73
C CYS A 77 1.64 15.35 -1.45
N TYR A 78 1.96 15.97 -0.32
CA TYR A 78 1.57 17.35 -0.01
C TYR A 78 2.74 18.25 -0.31
N ILE A 79 2.56 19.23 -1.19
CA ILE A 79 3.60 20.18 -1.59
C ILE A 79 3.22 21.54 -1.06
N ILE A 80 4.12 22.15 -0.29
CA ILE A 80 3.94 23.47 0.29
C ILE A 80 4.97 24.39 -0.33
N SER A 81 4.52 25.34 -1.14
CA SER A 81 5.35 26.21 -1.98
C SER A 81 4.64 27.55 -2.20
N ASN A 82 5.40 28.60 -2.55
CA ASN A 82 4.82 29.86 -3.01
C ASN A 82 4.56 29.85 -4.53
N SER A 83 5.12 28.89 -5.27
CA SER A 83 4.98 28.72 -6.72
C SER A 83 4.06 27.55 -7.07
N GLY A 84 2.93 27.41 -6.34
CA GLY A 84 2.02 26.27 -6.46
C GLY A 84 1.45 26.06 -7.88
N LEU A 85 1.13 27.14 -8.59
CA LEU A 85 0.63 27.08 -9.97
C LEU A 85 1.63 26.42 -10.93
N GLU A 86 2.87 26.91 -10.96
CA GLU A 86 3.92 26.42 -11.86
C GLU A 86 4.28 24.95 -11.57
N ILE A 87 4.30 24.57 -10.29
CA ILE A 87 4.51 23.19 -9.87
C ILE A 87 3.36 22.30 -10.33
N ALA A 88 2.12 22.73 -10.14
CA ALA A 88 0.95 21.95 -10.53
C ALA A 88 0.92 21.73 -12.05
N ASP A 89 1.19 22.78 -12.84
CA ASP A 89 1.25 22.68 -14.30
C ASP A 89 2.32 21.69 -14.75
N SER A 90 3.52 21.73 -14.14
CA SER A 90 4.59 20.76 -14.44
C SER A 90 4.23 19.33 -14.03
N ILE A 91 3.55 19.14 -12.89
CA ILE A 91 3.11 17.80 -12.48
C ILE A 91 2.08 17.25 -13.49
N ILE A 92 1.15 18.09 -13.94
CA ILE A 92 0.14 17.68 -14.92
C ILE A 92 0.79 17.36 -16.27
N SER A 93 1.71 18.19 -16.76
CA SER A 93 2.35 17.97 -18.06
C SER A 93 3.36 16.82 -18.07
N ASP A 94 4.18 16.71 -17.02
CA ASP A 94 5.37 15.84 -17.05
C ASP A 94 5.10 14.47 -16.44
N LEU A 95 4.19 14.40 -15.47
CA LEU A 95 3.84 13.16 -14.76
C LEU A 95 2.48 12.62 -15.18
N ASP A 96 1.65 13.39 -15.89
CA ASP A 96 0.27 13.02 -16.24
C ASP A 96 -0.56 12.66 -14.98
N ARG A 97 -0.39 13.47 -13.92
CA ARG A 97 -1.05 13.27 -12.63
C ARG A 97 -1.91 14.46 -12.25
N GLY A 98 -3.12 14.16 -11.75
CA GLY A 98 -4.01 15.16 -11.19
C GLY A 98 -3.44 15.79 -9.92
N VAL A 99 -3.73 17.08 -9.73
CA VAL A 99 -3.35 17.86 -8.57
C VAL A 99 -4.58 18.58 -8.02
N THR A 100 -4.76 18.51 -6.70
CA THR A 100 -5.83 19.22 -5.99
C THR A 100 -5.24 20.33 -5.14
N TYR A 101 -5.77 21.54 -5.28
CA TYR A 101 -5.40 22.68 -4.44
C TYR A 101 -6.15 22.63 -3.10
N LEU A 102 -5.38 22.65 -2.01
CA LEU A 102 -5.88 22.75 -0.64
C LEU A 102 -5.53 24.14 -0.09
N LYS A 103 -6.51 24.82 0.51
CA LYS A 103 -6.27 26.10 1.19
C LYS A 103 -5.75 25.86 2.60
N GLY A 104 -4.57 26.39 2.89
CA GLY A 104 -3.94 26.39 4.19
C GLY A 104 -3.69 27.81 4.70
N ARG A 105 -3.27 27.90 5.97
CA ARG A 105 -2.83 29.16 6.58
C ARG A 105 -1.55 28.91 7.36
N GLY A 106 -0.53 29.74 7.14
CA GLY A 106 0.73 29.66 7.87
C GLY A 106 0.51 29.91 9.36
N GLY A 107 0.86 28.95 10.22
CA GLY A 107 0.67 29.08 11.67
C GLY A 107 1.50 30.21 12.30
N PHE A 108 2.65 30.55 11.70
CA PHE A 108 3.51 31.64 12.16
C PHE A 108 3.18 32.97 11.48
N THR A 109 3.02 32.97 10.15
CA THR A 109 2.83 34.20 9.36
C THR A 109 1.38 34.68 9.33
N GLY A 110 0.41 33.79 9.57
CA GLY A 110 -1.01 34.07 9.44
C GLY A 110 -1.48 34.28 7.99
N GLN A 111 -0.61 34.11 7.00
CA GLN A 111 -0.93 34.29 5.58
C GLN A 111 -1.59 33.03 5.01
N GLU A 112 -2.48 33.21 4.03
CA GLU A 112 -2.99 32.10 3.23
C GLU A 112 -1.84 31.45 2.45
N LYS A 113 -1.87 30.12 2.40
CA LYS A 113 -0.90 29.27 1.71
C LYS A 113 -1.67 28.27 0.88
N GLU A 114 -1.28 28.12 -0.38
CA GLU A 114 -1.79 27.02 -1.20
C GLU A 114 -0.93 25.78 -0.96
N ILE A 115 -1.59 24.64 -0.76
CA ILE A 115 -0.97 23.34 -0.56
C ILE A 115 -1.45 22.45 -1.70
N LEU A 116 -0.53 21.86 -2.46
CA LEU A 116 -0.90 20.93 -3.52
C LEU A 116 -0.99 19.51 -2.94
N LEU A 117 -2.08 18.82 -3.22
CA LEU A 117 -2.22 17.39 -2.99
C LEU A 117 -2.14 16.66 -4.33
N CYS A 118 -1.16 15.79 -4.47
CA CYS A 118 -1.02 14.90 -5.62
C CYS A 118 -0.82 13.48 -5.13
N VAL A 119 -1.47 12.52 -5.78
CA VAL A 119 -1.21 11.10 -5.56
C VAL A 119 -0.35 10.59 -6.70
N VAL A 120 0.73 9.90 -6.36
CA VAL A 120 1.69 9.34 -7.32
C VAL A 120 2.09 7.93 -6.90
N SER A 121 2.59 7.13 -7.83
CA SER A 121 3.22 5.85 -7.53
C SER A 121 4.55 6.06 -6.79
N GLN A 122 4.99 5.05 -6.04
CA GLN A 122 6.31 5.04 -5.38
C GLN A 122 7.48 5.36 -6.33
N ALA A 123 7.39 4.96 -7.60
CA ALA A 123 8.42 5.21 -8.60
C ALA A 123 8.48 6.67 -9.06
N GLU A 124 7.33 7.36 -9.10
CA GLU A 124 7.20 8.75 -9.54
C GLU A 124 7.64 9.77 -8.48
N VAL A 125 7.67 9.38 -7.20
CA VAL A 125 8.04 10.27 -6.07
C VAL A 125 9.35 11.01 -6.31
N THR A 126 10.37 10.32 -6.82
CA THR A 126 11.69 10.92 -7.08
C THR A 126 11.62 12.01 -8.14
N ARG A 127 10.81 11.79 -9.19
CA ARG A 127 10.64 12.76 -10.27
C ARG A 127 9.81 13.96 -9.80
N LEU A 128 8.75 13.72 -9.02
CA LEU A 128 7.95 14.79 -8.39
C LEU A 128 8.81 15.68 -7.50
N LYS A 129 9.66 15.10 -6.65
CA LYS A 129 10.57 15.88 -5.80
C LYS A 129 11.53 16.75 -6.61
N ARG A 130 12.03 16.25 -7.74
CA ARG A 130 12.91 17.01 -8.62
C ARG A 130 12.17 18.20 -9.25
N ILE A 131 10.99 17.99 -9.81
CA ILE A 131 10.15 19.06 -10.39
C ILE A 131 9.92 20.16 -9.34
N VAL A 132 9.51 19.78 -8.14
CA VAL A 132 9.26 20.73 -7.05
C VAL A 132 10.53 21.52 -6.69
N TRP A 133 11.67 20.83 -6.55
CA TRP A 133 12.93 21.46 -6.17
C TRP A 133 13.49 22.40 -7.25
N ASP A 134 13.33 22.03 -8.52
CA ASP A 134 13.82 22.82 -9.65
C ASP A 134 13.02 24.12 -9.82
N ILE A 135 11.74 24.13 -9.43
CA ILE A 135 10.85 25.30 -9.51
C ILE A 135 10.94 26.17 -8.25
N ASP A 136 10.85 25.57 -7.07
CA ASP A 136 10.90 26.28 -5.79
C ASP A 136 11.82 25.56 -4.78
N PRO A 137 13.10 25.97 -4.68
CA PRO A 137 14.05 25.39 -3.73
C PRO A 137 13.70 25.62 -2.26
N ASP A 138 12.85 26.62 -1.95
CA ASP A 138 12.42 26.92 -0.57
C ASP A 138 11.16 26.14 -0.17
N SER A 139 10.61 25.33 -1.09
CA SER A 139 9.46 24.47 -0.84
C SER A 139 9.81 23.21 -0.05
N PHE A 140 8.79 22.53 0.47
CA PHE A 140 8.94 21.19 1.04
C PHE A 140 7.79 20.27 0.66
N VAL A 141 8.10 18.97 0.60
CA VAL A 141 7.16 17.91 0.21
C VAL A 141 7.01 16.90 1.34
N ILE A 142 5.77 16.68 1.78
CA ILE A 142 5.40 15.60 2.70
C ILE A 142 4.94 14.41 1.87
N VAL A 143 5.57 13.25 2.07
CA VAL A 143 5.23 12.01 1.35
C VAL A 143 4.64 11.02 2.35
N ASN A 144 3.36 10.69 2.17
CA ASN A 144 2.63 9.73 3.00
C ASN A 144 2.34 8.44 2.24
N ASN A 145 2.42 7.30 2.92
CA ASN A 145 2.00 6.02 2.38
C ASN A 145 0.47 5.97 2.31
N VAL A 146 -0.07 5.56 1.17
CA VAL A 146 -1.51 5.35 1.00
C VAL A 146 -1.76 3.87 0.80
N HIS A 147 -2.69 3.31 1.57
CA HIS A 147 -3.03 1.89 1.50
C HIS A 147 -3.85 1.54 0.26
N GLU A 148 -4.81 2.38 -0.13
CA GLU A 148 -5.68 2.15 -1.28
C GLU A 148 -6.06 3.49 -1.91
N VAL A 149 -6.03 3.56 -3.23
CA VAL A 149 -6.50 4.69 -4.04
C VAL A 149 -7.33 4.12 -5.17
N LEU A 150 -8.55 4.63 -5.32
CA LEU A 150 -9.49 4.21 -6.35
C LEU A 150 -9.81 5.38 -7.27
N GLY A 151 -9.90 5.12 -8.57
CA GLY A 151 -10.31 6.12 -9.56
C GLY A 151 -9.38 6.19 -10.77
N GLU A 152 -9.66 7.14 -11.66
CA GLU A 152 -8.90 7.37 -12.89
C GLU A 152 -7.41 7.59 -12.62
N GLY A 153 -6.56 6.91 -13.39
CA GLY A 153 -5.10 6.90 -13.18
C GLY A 153 -4.60 5.95 -12.09
N PHE A 154 -5.50 5.23 -11.40
CA PHE A 154 -5.22 4.22 -10.38
C PHE A 154 -6.07 2.96 -10.61
N HIS A 155 -6.04 2.02 -9.66
CA HIS A 155 -6.85 0.80 -9.75
C HIS A 155 -8.34 1.14 -9.79
N GLN A 156 -9.02 0.74 -10.87
CA GLN A 156 -10.48 0.82 -10.99
C GLN A 156 -11.12 -0.30 -10.15
N PRO A 157 -12.28 -0.03 -9.51
CA PRO A 157 -12.92 -0.94 -8.56
C PRO A 157 -13.45 -2.24 -9.18
#